data_AF-A0A7J2S3A8-F1
#
_entry.id   AF-A0A7J2S3A8-F1
#
_cell.length_a   1.000
_cell.length_b   1.000
_cell.length_c   1.000
_cell.angle_alpha   90.00
_cell.angle_beta   90.00
_cell.angle_gamma   90.00
#
_symmetry.space_group_name_H-M   'P 1'
#
loop_
_entity.id
_entity.type
_entity.pdbx_description
1 polymer ?
#
loop_
_entity_poly.entity_id
_entity_poly.type
_entity_poly.pdbx_seq_one_letter_code
_entity_poly.pdbx_strand_id
1 'polypeptide(L)'
;MVKIKKKCPRCGSKAVKLYHNKSIGGKRVWVPTAWNCTECGYTYNVAADTLMYKMGDEPYDEAFNKKCPKCDLSLVRLYRHINPVHGKQKWVSVGWYCTRCKYAWIDKKAE
;
A
#
# COMPACT_ATOMS: atom_id res chain seq x y z
N MET A 1 -7.32 -17.24 16.64
CA MET A 1 -7.54 -16.10 15.71
C MET A 1 -6.21 -15.59 15.21
N VAL A 2 -5.86 -15.84 13.94
CA VAL A 2 -4.65 -15.30 13.32
C VAL A 2 -4.83 -13.78 13.23
N LYS A 3 -4.22 -13.04 14.16
CA LYS A 3 -4.22 -11.57 14.12
C LYS A 3 -3.58 -11.17 12.80
N ILE A 4 -4.41 -10.70 11.86
CA ILE A 4 -4.03 -9.99 10.63
C ILE A 4 -2.63 -9.38 10.81
N LYS A 5 -1.64 -9.90 10.06
CA LYS A 5 -0.21 -9.77 10.39
C LYS A 5 0.23 -8.31 10.49
N LYS A 6 0.24 -7.76 11.71
CA LYS A 6 0.91 -6.48 12.04
C LYS A 6 2.45 -6.57 11.91
N LYS A 7 2.98 -7.74 11.55
CA LYS A 7 4.40 -8.03 11.39
C LYS A 7 4.74 -8.34 9.93
N CYS A 8 5.88 -7.87 9.48
CA CYS A 8 6.43 -8.13 8.16
C CYS A 8 6.84 -9.60 8.06
N PRO A 9 6.40 -10.33 7.02
CA PRO A 9 6.79 -11.72 6.83
C PRO A 9 8.28 -11.88 6.44
N ARG A 10 8.93 -10.80 5.97
CA ARG A 10 10.35 -10.82 5.57
C ARG A 10 11.29 -10.56 6.75
N CYS A 11 11.02 -9.56 7.58
CA CYS A 11 11.94 -9.13 8.65
C CYS A 11 11.34 -9.13 10.07
N GLY A 12 10.07 -9.51 10.24
CA GLY A 12 9.41 -9.55 11.55
C GLY A 12 8.97 -8.20 12.12
N SER A 13 9.46 -7.09 11.58
CA SER A 13 9.15 -5.71 12.00
C SER A 13 7.71 -5.29 11.74
N LYS A 14 7.31 -4.10 12.18
CA LYS A 14 5.93 -3.61 11.99
C LYS A 14 5.54 -3.50 10.52
N ALA A 15 4.33 -3.96 10.19
CA ALA A 15 3.67 -3.76 8.92
C ALA A 15 2.37 -2.96 9.11
N VAL A 16 2.06 -2.11 8.14
CA VAL A 16 0.87 -1.25 8.15
C VAL A 16 0.02 -1.47 6.90
N LYS A 17 -1.30 -1.33 7.04
CA LYS A 17 -2.23 -1.37 5.91
C LYS A 17 -2.10 -0.11 5.07
N LEU A 18 -2.09 -0.30 3.77
CA LEU A 18 -2.24 0.73 2.75
C LEU A 18 -3.61 0.59 2.09
N TYR A 19 -4.18 1.74 1.75
CA TYR A 19 -5.55 1.85 1.27
C TYR A 19 -5.59 2.60 -0.04
N HIS A 20 -6.55 2.23 -0.88
CA HIS A 20 -6.92 2.96 -2.08
C HIS A 20 -8.30 3.60 -1.86
N ASN A 21 -8.43 4.88 -2.22
CA ASN A 21 -9.72 5.57 -2.19
C ASN A 21 -10.51 5.32 -3.49
N LYS A 22 -11.60 4.56 -3.41
CA LYS A 22 -12.43 4.19 -4.56
C LYS A 22 -13.83 4.79 -4.43
N SER A 23 -14.43 5.19 -5.56
CA SER A 23 -15.88 5.49 -5.61
C SER A 23 -16.67 4.21 -5.84
N ILE A 24 -17.57 3.87 -4.92
CA ILE A 24 -18.44 2.68 -4.99
C ILE A 24 -19.86 3.17 -4.71
N GLY A 25 -20.77 3.01 -5.68
CA GLY A 25 -22.16 3.48 -5.54
C GLY A 25 -22.25 4.99 -5.27
N GLY A 26 -21.37 5.80 -5.88
CA GLY A 26 -21.32 7.25 -5.69
C GLY A 26 -20.66 7.72 -4.39
N LYS A 27 -20.26 6.80 -3.49
CA LYS A 27 -19.60 7.13 -2.22
C LYS A 27 -18.12 6.82 -2.26
N ARG A 28 -17.31 7.68 -1.65
CA ARG A 28 -15.86 7.47 -1.48
C ARG A 28 -15.61 6.49 -0.34
N VAL A 29 -14.87 5.42 -0.62
CA VAL A 29 -14.58 4.33 0.32
C VAL A 29 -13.07 4.06 0.33
N TRP A 30 -12.50 3.91 1.53
CA TRP A 30 -11.12 3.49 1.73
C TRP A 30 -11.02 1.98 1.73
N VAL A 31 -10.54 1.42 0.62
CA VAL A 31 -10.41 -0.03 0.44
C VAL A 31 -9.01 -0.47 0.88
N PRO A 32 -8.86 -1.40 1.83
CA PRO A 32 -7.55 -1.96 2.17
C PRO A 32 -7.02 -2.76 0.99
N THR A 33 -5.81 -2.44 0.54
CA THR A 33 -5.26 -2.96 -0.72
C THR A 33 -3.95 -3.72 -0.52
N ALA A 34 -3.10 -3.25 0.39
CA ALA A 34 -1.77 -3.82 0.59
C ALA A 34 -1.32 -3.65 2.04
N TRP A 35 -0.25 -4.37 2.37
CA TRP A 35 0.55 -4.19 3.58
C TRP A 35 1.94 -3.75 3.19
N ASN A 36 2.50 -2.83 3.95
CA ASN A 36 3.87 -2.36 3.76
C ASN A 36 4.64 -2.43 5.08
N CYS A 37 5.84 -3.00 5.03
CA CYS A 37 6.75 -2.96 6.16
C CYS A 37 7.36 -1.57 6.31
N THR A 38 7.28 -1.01 7.51
CA THR A 38 7.80 0.35 7.78
C THR A 38 9.32 0.43 7.82
N GLU A 39 9.98 -0.73 7.92
CA GLU A 39 11.43 -0.88 8.01
C GLU A 39 12.04 -1.30 6.67
N CYS A 40 11.79 -2.53 6.21
CA CYS A 40 12.40 -3.06 4.98
C CYS A 40 11.63 -2.75 3.68
N GLY A 41 10.53 -1.99 3.74
CA GLY A 41 9.75 -1.61 2.54
C GLY A 41 8.98 -2.74 1.84
N TYR A 42 9.08 -3.98 2.32
CA TYR A 42 8.38 -5.12 1.72
C TYR A 42 6.87 -4.89 1.65
N THR A 43 6.32 -4.93 0.43
CA THR A 43 4.92 -4.64 0.15
C THR A 43 4.22 -5.88 -0.40
N TYR A 44 3.09 -6.24 0.19
CA TYR A 44 2.40 -7.50 -0.09
C TYR A 44 0.88 -7.39 0.09
N ASN A 45 0.14 -8.28 -0.58
CA ASN A 45 -1.30 -8.46 -0.38
C ASN A 45 -1.54 -9.67 0.53
N VAL A 46 -2.66 -9.66 1.25
CA VAL A 46 -3.20 -10.79 1.99
C VAL A 46 -4.53 -11.16 1.34
N ALA A 47 -4.54 -12.23 0.54
CA ALA A 47 -5.76 -12.73 -0.12
C ALA A 47 -6.63 -13.55 0.84
N ALA A 48 -5.99 -14.26 1.77
CA ALA A 48 -6.58 -14.97 2.89
C ALA A 48 -5.55 -14.98 4.04
N ASP A 49 -5.96 -15.36 5.26
CA ASP A 49 -5.09 -15.30 6.46
C ASP A 49 -3.74 -16.03 6.29
N THR A 50 -3.71 -17.07 5.45
CA THR A 50 -2.53 -17.88 5.16
C THR A 50 -1.85 -17.54 3.83
N LEU A 51 -2.51 -16.79 2.94
CA LEU A 51 -2.06 -16.59 1.56
C LEU A 51 -1.64 -15.14 1.32
N MET A 52 -0.35 -14.96 1.05
CA MET A 52 0.28 -13.65 0.85
C MET A 52 0.99 -13.60 -0.51
N TYR A 53 0.86 -12.46 -1.20
CA TYR A 53 1.52 -12.23 -2.48
C TYR A 53 2.42 -11.01 -2.41
N LYS A 54 3.68 -11.14 -2.86
CA LYS A 54 4.56 -9.98 -3.05
C LYS A 54 3.93 -9.05 -4.10
N MET A 55 3.78 -7.78 -3.75
CA MET A 55 3.29 -6.74 -4.66
C MET A 55 4.39 -5.78 -5.08
N GLY A 56 5.44 -5.65 -4.26
CA GLY A 56 6.58 -4.79 -4.57
C GLY A 56 7.52 -4.63 -3.39
N ASP A 57 8.67 -4.06 -3.68
CA ASP A 57 9.67 -3.55 -2.74
C ASP A 57 10.51 -2.43 -3.36
N GLU A 58 10.17 -2.03 -4.59
CA GLU A 58 10.84 -0.99 -5.34
C GLU A 58 10.19 0.38 -5.07
N PRO A 59 11.00 1.44 -5.06
CA PRO A 59 10.47 2.78 -4.95
C PRO A 59 9.70 3.18 -6.22
N TYR A 60 8.78 4.12 -6.08
CA TYR A 60 8.18 4.79 -7.22
C TYR A 60 9.22 5.67 -7.94
N ASP A 61 9.25 5.58 -9.26
CA ASP A 61 10.06 6.41 -10.14
C ASP A 61 9.17 7.45 -10.82
N GLU A 62 9.58 8.72 -10.80
CA GLU A 62 8.85 9.81 -11.44
C GLU A 62 8.77 9.63 -12.97
N ALA A 63 9.73 8.92 -13.58
CA ALA A 63 9.71 8.56 -14.99
C ALA A 63 8.49 7.71 -15.36
N PHE A 64 7.85 7.04 -14.39
CA PHE A 64 6.61 6.30 -14.64
C PHE A 64 5.44 7.21 -14.99
N ASN A 65 5.52 8.52 -14.69
CA ASN A 65 4.50 9.52 -15.01
C ASN A 65 3.06 9.06 -14.66
N LYS A 66 2.90 8.47 -13.47
CA LYS A 66 1.63 7.94 -12.94
C LYS A 66 1.04 6.80 -13.78
N LYS A 67 1.84 6.14 -14.62
CA LYS A 67 1.46 4.99 -15.42
C LYS A 67 2.20 3.74 -14.96
N CYS A 68 1.56 2.59 -15.10
CA CYS A 68 2.15 1.30 -14.75
C CYS A 68 3.22 0.92 -15.78
N PRO A 69 4.48 0.68 -15.39
CA PRO A 69 5.54 0.32 -16.33
C PRO A 69 5.31 -1.03 -17.02
N LYS A 70 4.38 -1.85 -16.53
CA LYS A 70 4.07 -3.18 -17.08
C LYS A 70 2.86 -3.22 -18.02
N CYS A 71 1.97 -2.23 -17.94
CA CYS A 71 0.72 -2.28 -18.70
C CYS A 71 0.17 -0.91 -19.12
N ASP A 72 0.94 0.16 -18.92
CA ASP A 72 0.66 1.57 -19.26
C ASP A 72 -0.62 2.19 -18.65
N LEU A 73 -1.41 1.41 -17.91
CA LEU A 73 -2.59 1.92 -17.22
C LEU A 73 -2.22 2.89 -16.11
N SER A 74 -3.07 3.90 -15.91
CA SER A 74 -2.91 4.86 -14.82
C SER A 74 -2.86 4.15 -13.46
N LEU A 75 -1.88 4.52 -12.66
CA LEU A 75 -1.73 4.08 -11.29
C LEU A 75 -2.69 4.83 -10.39
N VAL A 76 -3.15 4.15 -9.35
CA VAL A 76 -3.94 4.76 -8.27
C VAL A 76 -3.07 4.98 -7.05
N ARG A 77 -3.38 6.00 -6.26
CA ARG A 77 -2.59 6.36 -5.08
C ARG A 77 -2.92 5.44 -3.90
N LEU A 78 -1.89 5.01 -3.20
CA LEU A 78 -1.97 4.30 -1.93
C LEU A 78 -1.76 5.27 -0.77
N TYR A 79 -2.55 5.08 0.27
CA TYR A 79 -2.54 5.90 1.47
C TYR A 79 -2.37 5.07 2.71
N ARG A 80 -1.64 5.61 3.69
CA ARG A 80 -1.56 5.09 5.04
C ARG A 80 -2.47 5.91 5.94
N HIS A 81 -3.33 5.23 6.69
CA HIS A 81 -4.05 5.86 7.79
C HIS A 81 -3.14 6.00 9.01
N ILE A 82 -3.01 7.22 9.53
CA ILE A 82 -2.23 7.53 10.72
C ILE A 82 -3.19 8.08 11.78
N ASN A 83 -3.25 7.38 12.92
CA ASN A 83 -3.98 7.81 14.09
C ASN A 83 -2.96 8.25 15.17
N PRO A 84 -2.67 9.54 15.31
CA PRO A 84 -1.75 10.03 16.34
C PRO A 84 -2.39 9.89 17.74
N VAL A 85 -1.54 9.84 18.79
CA VAL A 85 -2.02 9.81 20.18
C VAL A 85 -2.75 11.10 20.54
N HIS A 86 -2.27 12.22 19.98
CA HIS A 86 -2.87 13.54 20.12
C HIS A 86 -3.12 14.15 18.74
N GLY A 87 -4.28 14.78 18.54
CA GLY A 87 -4.66 15.45 17.29
C GLY A 87 -5.57 14.62 16.38
N LYS A 88 -5.74 15.10 15.14
CA LYS A 88 -6.69 14.53 14.17
C LYS A 88 -6.07 13.37 13.38
N GLN A 89 -6.89 12.38 13.08
CA GLN A 89 -6.58 11.30 12.13
C GLN A 89 -6.24 11.87 10.75
N LYS A 90 -5.26 11.27 10.07
CA LYS A 90 -4.82 11.71 8.75
C LYS A 90 -4.55 10.55 7.79
N TRP A 91 -4.79 10.82 6.51
CA TRP A 91 -4.48 9.93 5.39
C TRP A 91 -3.27 10.48 4.66
N VAL A 92 -2.16 9.75 4.68
CA VAL A 92 -0.91 10.18 4.06
C VAL A 92 -0.67 9.34 2.82
N SER A 93 -0.45 9.97 1.67
CA SER A 93 -0.08 9.25 0.45
C SER A 93 1.32 8.67 0.60
N VAL A 94 1.51 7.41 0.21
CA VAL A 94 2.78 6.68 0.42
C VAL A 94 3.24 5.87 -0.77
N GLY A 95 2.47 5.82 -1.86
CA GLY A 95 2.86 5.06 -3.03
C GLY A 95 1.77 4.96 -4.08
N TRP A 96 2.02 4.11 -5.05
CA TRP A 96 1.21 3.90 -6.23
C TRP A 96 0.91 2.42 -6.43
N TYR A 97 -0.24 2.13 -7.02
CA TYR A 97 -0.74 0.78 -7.21
C TYR A 97 -1.37 0.62 -8.59
N CYS A 98 -1.06 -0.48 -9.27
CA CYS A 98 -1.74 -0.85 -10.50
C CYS A 98 -2.92 -1.78 -10.20
N THR A 99 -4.13 -1.34 -10.49
CA THR A 99 -5.35 -2.12 -10.28
C THR A 99 -5.43 -3.36 -11.18
N ARG A 100 -4.73 -3.38 -12.32
CA ARG A 100 -4.64 -4.53 -13.23
C ARG A 100 -3.55 -5.50 -12.80
N CYS A 101 -2.29 -5.05 -12.78
CA CYS A 101 -1.13 -5.90 -12.50
C CYS A 101 -0.97 -6.28 -11.02
N LYS A 102 -1.67 -5.57 -10.11
CA LYS A 102 -1.58 -5.77 -8.66
C LYS A 102 -0.20 -5.47 -8.05
N TYR A 103 0.71 -4.84 -8.80
CA TYR A 103 1.98 -4.35 -8.29
C TYR A 103 1.83 -2.98 -7.62
N ALA A 104 2.71 -2.73 -6.65
CA ALA A 104 2.79 -1.47 -5.92
C ALA A 104 4.22 -0.95 -5.88
N TRP A 105 4.37 0.38 -5.93
CA TRP A 105 5.63 1.10 -5.83
C TRP A 105 5.49 2.15 -4.74
N ILE A 106 6.38 2.14 -3.75
CA ILE A 106 6.29 2.98 -2.56
C ILE A 106 7.11 4.24 -2.79
N ASP A 107 6.64 5.41 -2.37
CA ASP A 107 7.44 6.62 -2.53
C ASP A 107 8.75 6.50 -1.74
N LYS A 108 9.83 7.04 -2.30
CA LYS A 108 11.06 7.21 -1.51
C LYS A 108 10.71 8.07 -0.30
N LYS A 109 11.15 7.64 0.90
CA LYS A 109 11.08 8.53 2.06
C LYS A 109 11.95 9.73 1.72
N ALA A 110 11.39 10.95 1.81
CA ALA A 110 12.23 12.14 1.81
C ALA A 110 13.18 12.01 3.01
N GLU A 111 14.47 12.00 2.73
CA GLU A 111 15.53 12.03 3.75
C GLU A 111 15.54 13.39 4.46
#